data_AF-A0A2V9KMC4-F1
#
_entry.id   AF-A0A2V9KMC4-F1
#
_cell.length_a   1.000
_cell.length_b   1.000
_cell.length_c   1.000
_cell.angle_alpha   90.00
_cell.angle_beta   90.00
_cell.angle_gamma   90.00
#
_symmetry.space_group_name_H-M   'P 1'
#
loop_
_entity.id
_entity.type
_entity.pdbx_description
1 polymer ?
#
loop_
_entity_poly.entity_id
_entity_poly.type
_entity_poly.pdbx_seq_one_letter_code
_entity_poly.pdbx_strand_id
1 'polypeptide(L)' 'MKLRLAITGSSGYLAQQLIARLGPDPDVEFILGLDIRPRAP' A
#
# COMPACT_ATOMS: atom_id res chain seq x y z
N MET A 1 -16.43 7.86 8.14
CA MET A 1 -15.56 8.58 7.19
C MET A 1 -14.34 7.70 7.00
N LYS A 2 -14.01 7.28 5.77
CA LYS A 2 -12.94 6.30 5.54
C LYS A 2 -11.56 6.93 5.45
N LEU A 3 -10.56 6.29 6.02
CA LEU A 3 -9.15 6.61 5.86
C LEU A 3 -8.65 6.09 4.51
N ARG A 4 -8.18 7.00 3.66
CA ARG A 4 -7.68 6.67 2.31
C ARG A 4 -6.16 6.59 2.32
N LEU A 5 -5.62 5.42 1.96
CA LEU A 5 -4.18 5.14 2.06
C LEU A 5 -3.53 4.98 0.69
N ALA A 6 -2.44 5.71 0.49
CA ALA A 6 -1.49 5.51 -0.62
C ALA A 6 -0.16 5.00 -0.03
N ILE A 7 0.44 3.97 -0.65
CA ILE A 7 1.64 3.31 -0.12
C ILE A 7 2.78 3.37 -1.14
N THR A 8 3.92 3.92 -0.72
CA THR A 8 5.19 3.83 -1.45
C THR A 8 5.96 2.58 -1.02
N GLY A 9 6.65 1.92 -1.95
CA GLY A 9 7.27 0.61 -1.70
C GLY A 9 6.22 -0.49 -1.52
N SER A 10 5.09 -0.40 -2.24
CA SER A 10 3.96 -1.33 -2.13
C SER A 10 4.30 -2.79 -2.36
N SER A 11 5.36 -3.07 -3.13
CA SER A 11 5.88 -4.42 -3.36
C SER A 11 6.75 -4.94 -2.21
N GLY A 12 7.15 -4.07 -1.27
CA GLY A 12 8.01 -4.41 -0.16
C GLY A 12 7.30 -5.15 0.97
N TYR A 13 8.08 -5.88 1.75
CA TYR A 13 7.58 -6.71 2.86
C TYR A 13 6.67 -5.93 3.82
N LEU A 14 7.10 -4.76 4.28
CA LEU A 14 6.34 -3.96 5.24
C LEU A 14 4.99 -3.49 4.67
N ALA A 15 4.96 -3.11 3.39
CA ALA A 15 3.73 -2.69 2.74
C ALA A 15 2.75 -3.85 2.62
N GLN A 16 3.22 -5.05 2.24
CA GLN A 16 2.36 -6.23 2.17
C GLN A 16 1.81 -6.64 3.54
N GLN A 17 2.61 -6.56 4.60
CA GLN A 17 2.12 -6.81 5.96
C GLN A 17 1.09 -5.77 6.41
N LEU A 18 1.31 -4.49 6.07
CA LEU A 18 0.36 -3.42 6.38
C LEU A 18 -0.97 -3.62 5.66
N ILE A 19 -0.93 -3.97 4.37
CA ILE A 19 -2.13 -4.25 3.56
C ILE A 19 -2.88 -5.46 4.12
N ALA A 20 -2.19 -6.55 4.45
CA ALA A 20 -2.81 -7.74 5.04
C ALA A 20 -3.47 -7.43 6.39
N ARG A 21 -2.84 -6.58 7.21
CA ARG A 21 -3.36 -6.20 8.53
C ARG A 21 -4.58 -5.28 8.45
N LEU A 22 -4.58 -4.30 7.55
CA LEU A 22 -5.62 -3.27 7.47
C LEU A 22 -6.70 -3.56 6.41
N GLY A 23 -6.48 -4.50 5.49
CA GLY A 23 -7.45 -4.87 4.44
C GLY A 23 -8.83 -5.27 4.94
N PRO A 24 -8.95 -5.97 6.09
CA PRO A 24 -10.26 -6.28 6.67
C PRO A 24 -10.95 -5.09 7.37
N ASP A 25 -10.26 -3.97 7.59
CA ASP A 25 -10.82 -2.82 8.30
C ASP A 25 -11.82 -2.06 7.40
N PRO A 26 -13.12 -1.98 7.76
CA PRO A 26 -14.13 -1.35 6.92
C PRO A 26 -13.95 0.18 6.78
N ASP A 27 -13.18 0.79 7.69
CA ASP A 27 -12.87 2.21 7.69
C ASP A 27 -11.61 2.56 6.89
N VAL A 28 -10.94 1.57 6.28
CA VAL A 28 -9.76 1.78 5.44
C VAL A 28 -10.08 1.53 3.96
N GLU A 29 -9.52 2.38 3.09
CA GLU A 29 -9.58 2.24 1.63
C GLU A 29 -8.19 2.44 1.04
N PHE A 30 -7.63 1.41 0.40
CA PHE A 30 -6.38 1.52 -0.33
C PHE A 30 -6.62 2.12 -1.71
N ILE A 31 -5.99 3.25 -2.01
CA ILE A 31 -6.26 4.01 -3.24
C ILE A 31 -5.10 4.01 -4.24
N LEU A 32 -3.87 3.72 -3.79
CA LEU A 32 -2.68 3.71 -4.66
C LEU A 32 -1.53 2.91 -4.04
N GLY A 33 -0.85 2.12 -4.86
CA GLY A 33 0.48 1.57 -4.57
C GLY A 33 1.50 2.10 -5.57
N LEU A 34 2.65 2.56 -5.08
CA LEU A 34 3.75 3.05 -5.91
C LEU A 34 5.06 2.34 -5.53
N ASP A 35 5.76 1.81 -6.52
CA ASP A 35 7.10 1.25 -6.34
C ASP A 35 8.10 2.00 -7.22
N ILE A 36 9.23 2.39 -6.63
CA ILE A 36 10.36 2.92 -7.41
C ILE A 36 11.08 1.73 -8.02
N ARG A 37 11.12 1.68 -9.35
CA ARG A 37 11.94 0.72 -10.08
C ARG A 37 13.24 1.38 -10.52
N PRO A 38 14.36 0.65 -10.56
CA PRO A 38 15.56 1.13 -11.24
C PRO A 38 15.20 1.58 -12.64
N ARG A 39 15.83 2.64 -13.14
CA ARG A 39 15.74 2.98 -14.55
C ARG A 39 16.28 1.78 -15.34
N ALA A 40 15.54 1.37 -16.37
CA ALA A 40 16.08 0.44 -17.35
C ALA A 40 17.39 1.04 -17.90
N PRO A 41 18.41 0.21 -18.17
CA PRO A 41 19.64 0.67 -18.81
C PRO A 41 19.37 1.34 -20.16
#